data_AF-A0A1M6SX44-F1
#
_entry.id   AF-A0A1M6SX44-F1
#
_cell.length_a   1.000
_cell.length_b   1.000
_cell.length_c   1.000
_cell.angle_alpha   90.00
_cell.angle_beta   90.00
_cell.angle_gamma   90.00
#
_symmetry.space_group_name_H-M   'P 1'
#
loop_
_entity.id
_entity.type
_entity.pdbx_description
1 polymer ?
#
loop_
_entity_poly.entity_id
_entity_poly.type
_entity_poly.pdbx_seq_one_letter_code
_entity_poly.pdbx_strand_id
1 'polypeptide(L)'
;MGAAESIDDGMDAGLGERRLWAEALKLMLFDARHHWRGQAAQGINRNSYHLEAAFDDLVRCGPMLRHCCGFLDLEPDWLSEGFIRWCEGRDVTA
;
A
#
# COMPACT_ATOMS: atom_id res chain seq x y z
N MET A 1 -6.93 -20.69 -45.63
CA MET A 1 -6.25 -21.24 -44.44
C MET A 1 -5.41 -20.11 -43.86
N GLY A 2 -5.67 -19.69 -42.62
CA GLY A 2 -4.97 -18.59 -41.96
C GLY A 2 -5.91 -17.50 -41.44
N ALA A 3 -6.81 -17.83 -40.52
CA ALA A 3 -7.38 -16.83 -39.62
C ALA A 3 -6.32 -16.57 -38.54
N ALA A 4 -5.73 -15.37 -38.55
CA ALA A 4 -4.87 -14.92 -37.46
C ALA A 4 -5.77 -14.67 -36.24
N GLU A 5 -5.62 -15.51 -35.22
CA GLU A 5 -6.21 -15.30 -33.91
C GLU A 5 -5.78 -13.94 -33.37
N SER A 6 -6.77 -13.12 -33.06
CA SER A 6 -6.62 -11.85 -32.34
C SER A 6 -6.07 -12.14 -30.94
N ILE A 7 -4.88 -11.61 -30.66
CA ILE A 7 -4.20 -11.73 -29.37
C ILE A 7 -5.01 -10.96 -28.31
N ASP A 8 -5.30 -11.66 -27.22
CA ASP A 8 -5.97 -11.21 -26.00
C ASP A 8 -5.08 -10.28 -25.13
N ASP A 9 -4.45 -9.26 -25.73
CA ASP A 9 -3.50 -8.36 -25.05
C ASP A 9 -4.16 -7.44 -24.00
N GLY A 10 -5.50 -7.40 -23.94
CA GLY A 10 -6.25 -6.52 -23.03
C GLY A 10 -6.36 -7.02 -21.59
N MET A 11 -6.34 -8.33 -21.36
CA MET A 11 -6.47 -8.90 -20.01
C MET A 11 -5.18 -8.80 -19.20
N ASP A 12 -4.03 -8.98 -19.84
CA ASP A 12 -2.71 -9.00 -19.18
C ASP A 12 -2.27 -7.61 -18.70
N ALA A 13 -2.62 -6.54 -19.43
CA ALA A 13 -2.30 -5.18 -19.04
C ALA A 13 -2.94 -4.78 -17.69
N GLY A 14 -4.20 -5.15 -17.48
CA GLY A 14 -4.92 -4.89 -16.22
C GLY A 14 -4.36 -5.69 -15.04
N LEU A 15 -3.87 -6.91 -15.28
CA LEU A 15 -3.20 -7.72 -14.25
C LEU A 15 -1.85 -7.11 -13.84
N GLY A 16 -1.09 -6.59 -14.79
CA GLY A 16 0.17 -5.90 -14.54
C GLY A 16 -0.01 -4.66 -13.68
N GLU A 17 -1.00 -3.81 -14.02
CA GLU A 17 -1.31 -2.59 -13.29
C GLU A 17 -1.82 -2.89 -11.87
N ARG A 18 -2.76 -3.82 -11.71
CA ARG A 18 -3.25 -4.23 -10.39
C ARG A 18 -2.12 -4.76 -9.51
N ARG A 19 -1.19 -5.53 -10.08
CA ARG A 19 -0.02 -6.04 -9.36
C ARG A 19 0.92 -4.93 -8.92
N LEU A 20 1.16 -3.93 -9.78
CA LEU A 20 1.99 -2.77 -9.44
C LEU A 20 1.41 -2.04 -8.23
N TRP A 21 0.11 -1.74 -8.23
CA TRP A 21 -0.54 -1.04 -7.13
C TRP A 21 -0.63 -1.88 -5.85
N ALA A 22 -0.71 -3.21 -5.97
CA ALA A 22 -0.61 -4.10 -4.82
C ALA A 22 0.78 -4.02 -4.16
N GLU A 23 1.86 -3.96 -4.95
CA GLU A 23 3.21 -3.79 -4.41
C GLU A 23 3.43 -2.39 -3.82
N ALA A 24 2.87 -1.35 -4.45
CA ALA A 24 2.91 0.01 -3.91
C ALA A 24 2.20 0.10 -2.55
N LEU A 25 1.02 -0.49 -2.42
CA LEU A 25 0.30 -0.56 -1.14
C LEU A 25 1.08 -1.34 -0.08
N LYS A 26 1.68 -2.48 -0.44
CA LYS A 26 2.53 -3.25 0.47
C LYS A 26 3.71 -2.44 0.97
N LEU A 27 4.37 -1.69 0.09
CA LEU A 27 5.50 -0.83 0.46
C LEU A 27 5.06 0.27 1.43
N MET A 28 3.95 0.94 1.14
CA MET A 28 3.38 1.96 2.04
C MET A 28 3.06 1.38 3.43
N LEU A 29 2.38 0.23 3.49
CA LEU A 29 2.07 -0.45 4.75
C LEU A 29 3.35 -0.83 5.51
N PHE A 30 4.38 -1.29 4.79
CA PHE A 30 5.67 -1.63 5.36
C PHE A 30 6.35 -0.40 5.97
N ASP A 31 6.43 0.71 5.25
CA ASP A 31 7.08 1.94 5.69
C ASP A 31 6.34 2.59 6.86
N ALA A 32 5.01 2.69 6.78
CA ALA A 32 4.16 3.17 7.87
C ALA A 32 4.37 2.36 9.16
N ARG A 33 4.49 1.03 9.03
CA ARG A 33 4.78 0.14 10.16
C ARG A 33 6.13 0.43 10.80
N HIS A 34 7.16 0.73 9.99
CA HIS A 34 8.50 1.02 10.50
C HIS A 34 8.55 2.39 11.15
N HIS A 35 7.85 3.39 10.58
CA HIS A 35 7.67 4.69 11.23
C HIS A 35 7.05 4.54 12.63
N TRP A 36 5.90 3.86 12.72
CA TRP A 36 5.20 3.63 14.01
C TRP A 36 6.10 2.95 15.05
N ARG A 37 6.95 2.01 14.62
CA ARG A 37 7.86 1.28 15.52
C ARG A 37 9.17 2.02 15.81
N GLY A 38 9.40 3.20 15.23
CA GLY A 38 10.69 3.91 15.32
C GLY A 38 11.85 3.12 14.70
N GLN A 39 11.59 2.32 13.67
CA GLN A 39 12.55 1.42 13.01
C GLN A 39 13.01 1.97 11.65
N ALA A 40 14.23 1.60 11.24
CA ALA A 40 14.72 1.83 9.88
C ALA A 40 14.11 0.80 8.90
N ALA A 41 14.03 1.13 7.61
CA ALA A 41 13.44 0.28 6.57
C ALA A 41 14.20 0.41 5.26
N GLN A 42 14.52 -0.69 4.55
CA GLN A 42 15.15 -0.68 3.22
C GLN A 42 16.36 0.26 3.04
N GLY A 43 17.23 0.38 4.05
CA GLY A 43 18.39 1.30 4.01
C GLY A 43 18.05 2.76 4.30
N ILE A 44 16.78 3.08 4.57
CA ILE A 44 16.27 4.38 4.98
C ILE A 44 16.33 4.52 6.51
N ASN A 45 16.81 5.67 7.00
CA ASN A 45 16.90 5.97 8.43
C ASN A 45 15.50 6.03 9.08
N ARG A 46 15.40 5.63 10.36
CA ARG A 46 14.15 5.69 11.15
C ARG A 46 13.48 7.07 11.21
N ASN A 47 14.26 8.15 11.09
CA ASN A 47 13.77 9.54 11.09
C ASN A 47 13.55 10.07 9.65
N SER A 48 13.42 9.18 8.67
CA SER A 48 13.22 9.59 7.29
C SER A 48 11.81 10.11 7.07
N TYR A 49 11.74 11.24 6.36
CA TYR A 49 10.51 11.81 5.84
C TYR A 49 9.67 10.82 5.04
N HIS A 50 10.29 9.87 4.33
CA HIS A 50 9.55 8.88 3.54
C HIS A 50 8.71 7.93 4.41
N LEU A 51 9.25 7.52 5.57
CA LEU A 51 8.51 6.65 6.50
C LEU A 51 7.36 7.41 7.15
N GLU A 52 7.61 8.67 7.54
CA GLU A 52 6.59 9.57 8.08
C GLU A 52 5.48 9.85 7.07
N ALA A 53 5.81 10.18 5.82
CA ALA A 53 4.83 10.43 4.79
C ALA A 53 3.94 9.21 4.49
N ALA A 54 4.52 8.01 4.45
CA ALA A 54 3.75 6.77 4.29
C ALA A 54 2.80 6.53 5.47
N PHE A 55 3.25 6.80 6.70
CA PHE A 55 2.43 6.71 7.89
C PHE A 55 1.28 7.73 7.87
N ASP A 56 1.59 9.00 7.63
CA ASP A 56 0.63 10.10 7.59
C ASP A 56 -0.44 9.88 6.51
N ASP A 57 -0.05 9.41 5.32
CA ASP A 57 -0.99 9.06 4.26
C ASP A 57 -1.88 7.89 4.70
N LEU A 58 -1.34 6.84 5.29
CA LEU A 58 -2.13 5.69 5.72
C LEU A 58 -3.14 6.04 6.85
N VAL A 59 -2.72 6.76 7.89
CA VAL A 59 -3.59 7.05 9.06
C VAL A 59 -4.61 8.16 8.82
N ARG A 60 -4.37 9.04 7.84
CA ARG A 60 -5.31 10.11 7.47
C ARG A 60 -6.18 9.76 6.27
N CYS A 61 -6.11 8.50 5.80
CA CYS A 61 -6.71 8.10 4.54
C CYS A 61 -6.29 9.08 3.44
N GLY A 62 -5.01 9.09 3.08
CA GLY A 62 -4.39 10.06 2.20
C GLY A 62 -4.64 9.78 0.72
N PRO A 63 -4.19 10.68 -0.17
CA PRO A 63 -4.33 10.50 -1.60
C PRO A 63 -3.64 9.24 -2.12
N MET A 64 -2.49 8.85 -1.57
CA MET A 64 -1.77 7.69 -2.10
C MET A 64 -2.48 6.37 -1.72
N LEU A 65 -2.99 6.27 -0.49
CA LEU A 65 -3.81 5.14 -0.06
C LEU A 65 -5.05 5.01 -0.93
N ARG A 66 -5.81 6.10 -1.12
CA ARG A 66 -7.01 6.11 -1.96
C ARG A 66 -6.72 5.69 -3.41
N HIS A 67 -5.60 6.15 -3.96
CA HIS A 67 -5.20 5.80 -5.32
C HIS A 67 -4.89 4.31 -5.45
N CYS A 68 -4.07 3.75 -4.55
CA CYS A 68 -3.80 2.31 -4.54
C CYS A 68 -5.09 1.50 -4.37
N CYS A 69 -5.96 1.91 -3.44
CA CYS A 69 -7.23 1.24 -3.18
C CYS A 69 -8.17 1.25 -4.40
N GLY A 70 -8.21 2.36 -5.15
CA GLY A 70 -9.00 2.46 -6.38
C GLY A 70 -8.59 1.45 -7.46
N PHE A 71 -7.29 1.16 -7.61
CA PHE A 71 -6.81 0.13 -8.54
C PHE A 71 -6.99 -1.30 -8.03
N LEU A 72 -7.16 -1.47 -6.73
CA LEU A 72 -7.24 -2.79 -6.09
C LEU A 72 -8.66 -3.22 -5.75
N ASP A 73 -9.64 -2.32 -5.92
CA ASP A 73 -11.02 -2.48 -5.49
C ASP A 73 -11.11 -2.75 -3.98
N LEU A 74 -10.41 -1.90 -3.20
CA LEU A 74 -10.37 -1.95 -1.73
C LEU A 74 -10.97 -0.69 -1.12
N GLU A 75 -11.50 -0.82 0.10
CA GLU A 75 -11.98 0.32 0.88
C GLU A 75 -10.84 0.96 1.68
N PRO A 76 -10.47 2.22 1.39
CA PRO A 76 -9.34 2.88 2.04
C PRO A 76 -9.59 3.15 3.52
N ASP A 77 -10.82 3.47 3.91
CA ASP A 77 -11.19 3.71 5.31
C ASP A 77 -11.03 2.45 6.15
N TRP A 78 -11.43 1.29 5.61
CA TRP A 78 -11.25 0.01 6.29
C TRP A 78 -9.77 -0.32 6.54
N LEU A 79 -8.89 -0.04 5.57
CA LEU A 79 -7.44 -0.24 5.72
C LEU A 79 -6.85 0.74 6.74
N SER A 80 -7.24 2.01 6.69
CA SER A 80 -6.78 3.05 7.62
C SER A 80 -7.17 2.72 9.06
N GLU A 81 -8.45 2.41 9.30
CA GLU A 81 -8.94 1.99 10.61
C GLU A 81 -8.27 0.71 11.10
N GLY A 82 -8.10 -0.28 10.21
CA GLY A 82 -7.44 -1.54 10.54
C GLY A 82 -5.99 -1.33 10.98
N PHE A 83 -5.27 -0.43 10.31
CA PHE A 83 -3.90 -0.08 10.69
C PHE A 83 -3.85 0.68 12.03
N ILE A 84 -4.75 1.65 12.27
CA ILE A 84 -4.83 2.39 13.54
C ILE A 84 -5.09 1.41 14.70
N ARG A 85 -6.07 0.52 14.56
CA ARG A 85 -6.36 -0.51 15.59
C ARG A 85 -5.16 -1.43 15.83
N TRP A 86 -4.41 -1.77 14.79
CA TRP A 86 -3.18 -2.55 14.93
C TRP A 86 -2.09 -1.79 15.69
N CYS A 87 -1.96 -0.48 15.47
CA CYS A 87 -1.05 0.40 16.21
C CYS A 87 -1.41 0.44 17.70
N GLU A 88 -2.69 0.71 18.01
CA GLU A 88 -3.23 0.81 19.38
C GLU A 88 -3.16 -0.51 20.14
N GLY A 89 -3.41 -1.63 19.44
CA GLY A 89 -3.34 -2.97 20.03
C GLY A 89 -1.95 -3.36 20.57
N ARG A 90 -0.89 -2.63 20.19
CA ARG A 90 0.46 -2.84 20.74
C ARG A 90 0.69 -2.15 22.08
N ASP A 91 -0.03 -1.07 22.38
CA ASP A 91 0.14 -0.33 23.63
C ASP A 91 -0.49 -1.05 24.84
N VAL A 92 -1.32 -2.07 24.60
CA VAL A 92 -1.98 -2.86 25.67
C VAL A 92 -1.07 -3.98 26.23
N THR A 93 0.08 -4.24 25.62
CA THR A 93 0.98 -5.36 26.00
C THR A 93 2.39 -4.92 26.42
N ALA A 94 2.62 -3.62 26.66
CA ALA A 94 3.91 -3.07 27.09
C ALA A 94 3.97 -2.85 28.60
#